data_AF-A0A3B9HE62-F1
#
_entry.id   AF-A0A3B9HE62-F1
#
_cell.length_a   1.000
_cell.length_b   1.000
_cell.length_c   1.000
_cell.angle_alpha   90.00
_cell.angle_beta   90.00
_cell.angle_gamma   90.00
#
_symmetry.space_group_name_H-M   'P 1'
#
loop_
_entity.id
_entity.type
_entity.pdbx_description
1 polymer ?
#
loop_
_entity_poly.entity_id
_entity_poly.type
_entity_poly.pdbx_seq_one_letter_code
_entity_poly.pdbx_strand_id
1 'polypeptide(L)'
;LKYRPLSFTDRFKLGLSALKIKRIKDWKTVEGFTAVQWFRENVNRRVFESFWEPMLRGKFGEEHYREVGMAWVWGKMNTRFASRKGIGKEMLGYPIGSFKEFFDRLGERAISQGTEIHLDTSISKIRTSHNKVQGME
;
A
#
# COMPACT_ATOMS: atom_id res chain seq x y z
N LEU A 1 19.72 15.64 6.58
CA LEU A 1 18.70 16.18 7.53
C LEU A 1 18.26 17.61 7.16
N LYS A 2 17.85 17.88 5.90
CA LYS A 2 17.39 19.22 5.46
C LYS A 2 15.89 19.24 5.07
N TYR A 3 15.03 18.52 5.79
CA TYR A 3 13.58 18.67 5.60
C TYR A 3 13.11 19.91 6.37
N ARG A 4 13.20 21.08 5.71
CA ARG A 4 12.84 22.39 6.29
C ARG A 4 11.41 22.48 6.87
N PRO A 5 10.40 21.75 6.33
CA PRO A 5 9.03 21.83 6.87
C PRO A 5 8.84 21.25 8.29
N LEU A 6 9.82 20.50 8.83
CA LEU A 6 9.74 19.98 10.20
C LEU A 6 10.90 20.49 11.05
N SER A 7 10.54 21.06 12.21
CA SER A 7 11.47 21.37 13.30
C SER A 7 12.17 20.11 13.78
N PHE A 8 13.29 20.24 14.50
CA PHE A 8 14.02 19.08 15.04
C PHE A 8 13.13 18.22 15.95
N THR A 9 12.31 18.84 16.79
CA THR A 9 11.37 18.14 17.69
C THR A 9 10.26 17.43 16.92
N ASP A 10 9.74 18.03 15.85
CA ASP A 10 8.70 17.40 15.04
C ASP A 10 9.24 16.25 14.18
N ARG A 11 10.53 16.26 13.81
CA ARG A 11 11.19 15.09 13.20
C ARG A 11 11.29 13.92 14.17
N PHE A 12 11.58 14.18 15.44
CA PHE A 12 11.57 13.13 16.46
C PHE A 12 10.16 12.54 16.63
N LYS A 13 9.14 13.40 16.72
CA LYS A 13 7.73 12.97 16.77
C LYS A 13 7.29 12.21 15.52
N LEU A 14 7.80 12.57 14.33
CA LEU A 14 7.59 11.81 13.11
C LEU A 14 8.18 10.40 13.24
N GLY A 15 9.41 10.27 13.73
CA GLY A 15 10.00 8.97 14.06
C GLY A 15 9.15 8.16 15.05
N LEU A 16 8.65 8.80 16.10
CA LEU A 16 7.71 8.17 17.05
C LEU A 16 6.42 7.70 16.38
N SER A 17 5.87 8.48 15.45
CA SER A 17 4.66 8.06 14.72
C SER A 17 4.88 6.80 13.89
N ALA A 18 6.03 6.70 13.20
CA ALA A 18 6.42 5.49 12.48
C ALA A 18 6.61 4.29 13.42
N LEU A 19 7.19 4.50 14.62
CA LEU A 19 7.31 3.46 15.64
C LEU A 19 5.95 3.04 16.21
N LYS A 20 5.00 3.96 16.40
CA LYS A 20 3.63 3.62 16.82
C LYS A 20 2.97 2.68 15.81
N ILE A 21 3.06 3.01 14.52
CA ILE A 21 2.54 2.14 13.45
C ILE A 21 3.24 0.77 13.46
N LYS A 22 4.58 0.75 13.58
CA LYS A 22 5.36 -0.49 13.65
C LYS A 22 4.94 -1.42 14.79
N ARG A 23 4.49 -0.85 15.92
CA ARG A 23 4.07 -1.61 17.10
C ARG A 23 2.69 -2.24 16.97
N ILE A 24 1.88 -1.83 16.00
CA ILE A 24 0.62 -2.50 15.67
C ILE A 24 0.97 -3.88 15.11
N LYS A 25 0.67 -4.93 15.87
CA LYS A 25 0.97 -6.33 15.48
C LYS A 25 -0.13 -6.94 14.61
N ASP A 26 -1.37 -6.59 14.90
CA ASP A 26 -2.55 -7.06 14.17
C ASP A 26 -3.25 -5.89 13.48
N TRP A 27 -3.30 -5.93 12.16
CA TRP A 27 -3.89 -4.90 11.33
C TRP A 27 -5.40 -4.78 11.52
N LYS A 28 -6.08 -5.83 11.98
CA LYS A 28 -7.51 -5.80 12.28
C LYS A 28 -7.87 -4.76 13.33
N THR A 29 -6.95 -4.47 14.25
CA THR A 29 -7.12 -3.44 15.29
C THR A 29 -7.28 -2.02 14.72
N VAL A 30 -6.87 -1.79 13.46
CA VAL A 30 -6.97 -0.50 12.78
C VAL A 30 -7.83 -0.54 11.51
N GLU A 31 -8.52 -1.65 11.24
CA GLU A 31 -9.35 -1.82 10.05
C GLU A 31 -10.57 -0.86 10.06
N GLY A 32 -11.15 -0.62 11.23
CA GLY A 32 -12.32 0.27 11.40
C GLY A 32 -12.01 1.76 11.32
N PHE A 33 -10.76 2.17 11.07
CA PHE A 33 -10.36 3.57 11.03
C PHE A 33 -9.85 3.97 9.66
N THR A 34 -10.20 5.18 9.21
CA THR A 34 -9.43 5.86 8.16
C THR A 34 -8.06 6.27 8.71
N ALA A 35 -7.07 6.38 7.83
CA ALA A 35 -5.75 6.86 8.16
C ALA A 35 -5.80 8.25 8.79
N VAL A 36 -6.64 9.15 8.26
CA VAL A 36 -6.80 10.51 8.77
C VAL A 36 -7.34 10.52 10.20
N GLN A 37 -8.38 9.73 10.50
CA GLN A 37 -8.92 9.60 11.87
C GLN A 37 -7.84 9.09 12.82
N TRP A 38 -7.21 7.96 12.46
CA TRP A 38 -6.19 7.35 13.31
C TRP A 38 -5.02 8.30 13.58
N PHE A 39 -4.53 9.00 12.56
CA PHE A 39 -3.41 9.93 12.71
C PHE A 39 -3.76 11.14 13.57
N ARG A 40 -4.97 11.69 13.47
CA ARG A 40 -5.39 12.84 14.30
C ARG A 40 -5.42 12.50 15.79
N GLU A 41 -5.76 11.26 16.13
CA GLU A 41 -5.81 10.78 17.51
C GLU A 41 -4.44 10.34 18.04
N ASN A 42 -3.62 9.72 17.18
CA ASN A 42 -2.41 9.02 17.61
C ASN A 42 -1.11 9.77 17.32
N VAL A 43 -1.13 10.80 16.49
CA VAL A 43 0.06 11.53 16.05
C VAL A 43 -0.10 13.02 16.31
N ASN A 44 1.03 13.69 16.59
CA ASN A 44 1.02 15.13 16.79
C ASN A 44 0.45 15.85 15.56
N ARG A 45 -0.48 16.78 15.79
CA ARG A 45 -1.18 17.52 14.73
C ARG A 45 -0.24 18.08 13.65
N ARG A 46 0.86 18.76 14.05
CA ARG A 46 1.82 19.34 13.08
C ARG A 46 2.51 18.27 12.24
N VAL A 47 2.85 17.13 12.83
CA VAL A 47 3.46 16.00 12.11
C VAL A 47 2.47 15.40 11.12
N PHE A 48 1.19 15.28 11.49
CA PHE A 48 0.16 14.85 10.55
C PHE A 48 0.01 15.84 9.40
N GLU A 49 -0.28 17.11 9.68
CA GLU A 49 -0.53 18.16 8.69
C GLU A 49 0.67 18.43 7.77
N SER A 50 1.90 18.26 8.26
CA SER A 50 3.11 18.61 7.50
C SER A 50 3.75 17.42 6.78
N PHE A 51 3.38 16.19 7.11
CA PHE A 51 4.02 15.00 6.52
C PHE A 51 3.00 13.96 6.05
N TRP A 52 2.19 13.41 6.97
CA TRP A 52 1.29 12.31 6.65
C TRP A 52 0.13 12.75 5.75
N GLU A 53 -0.46 13.91 6.01
CA GLU A 53 -1.56 14.44 5.21
C GLU A 53 -1.13 14.79 3.78
N PRO A 54 -0.04 15.54 3.53
CA PRO A 54 0.48 15.76 2.18
C PRO A 54 0.83 14.46 1.43
N MET A 55 1.35 13.45 2.15
CA MET A 55 1.67 12.15 1.56
C MET A 55 0.41 11.39 1.13
N LEU A 56 -0.65 11.40 1.95
CA LEU A 56 -1.94 10.78 1.60
C LEU A 56 -2.57 11.51 0.42
N ARG A 57 -2.62 12.84 0.45
CA ARG A 57 -3.13 13.68 -0.65
C ARG A 57 -2.36 13.45 -1.95
N GLY A 58 -1.03 13.43 -1.90
CA GLY A 58 -0.19 13.19 -3.07
C GLY A 58 -0.37 11.80 -3.69
N LYS A 59 -0.86 10.82 -2.91
CA LYS A 59 -1.07 9.45 -3.38
C LYS A 59 -2.50 9.16 -3.84
N PHE A 60 -3.49 9.76 -3.21
CA PHE A 60 -4.91 9.44 -3.43
C PHE A 60 -5.73 10.62 -3.95
N GLY A 61 -5.13 11.80 -4.08
CA GLY A 61 -5.82 13.02 -4.51
C GLY A 61 -6.61 13.69 -3.38
N GLU A 62 -7.08 14.90 -3.67
CA GLU A 62 -7.85 15.73 -2.73
C GLU A 62 -9.19 15.08 -2.35
N GLU A 63 -9.79 14.37 -3.29
CA GLU A 63 -11.13 13.78 -3.16
C GLU A 63 -11.13 12.56 -2.24
N HIS A 64 -10.10 11.70 -2.31
CA HIS A 64 -10.14 10.37 -1.68
C HIS A 64 -9.17 10.19 -0.50
N TYR A 65 -8.25 11.13 -0.22
CA TYR A 65 -7.24 10.90 0.82
C TYR A 65 -7.82 10.67 2.22
N ARG A 66 -9.04 11.14 2.49
CA ARG A 66 -9.75 10.95 3.77
C ARG A 66 -10.41 9.58 3.90
N GLU A 67 -10.60 8.87 2.80
CA GLU A 67 -11.29 7.58 2.74
C GLU A 67 -10.32 6.40 2.88
N VAL A 68 -9.01 6.67 2.81
CA VAL A 68 -7.96 5.67 2.90
C VAL A 68 -8.00 4.99 4.26
N GLY A 69 -8.19 3.67 4.28
CA GLY A 69 -8.14 2.88 5.52
C GLY A 69 -6.76 2.87 6.18
N MET A 70 -6.71 2.91 7.51
CA MET A 70 -5.46 2.86 8.26
C MET A 70 -4.73 1.51 8.07
N ALA A 71 -5.48 0.42 7.87
CA ALA A 71 -4.93 -0.89 7.52
C ALA A 71 -4.06 -0.84 6.25
N TRP A 72 -4.40 0.00 5.26
CA TRP A 72 -3.59 0.19 4.05
C TRP A 72 -2.24 0.85 4.39
N VAL A 73 -2.25 1.91 5.21
CA VAL A 73 -1.04 2.61 5.64
C VAL A 73 -0.15 1.67 6.44
N TRP A 74 -0.74 0.95 7.40
CA TRP A 74 -0.05 -0.08 8.17
C TRP A 74 0.59 -1.12 7.26
N GLY A 75 -0.14 -1.64 6.27
CA GLY A 75 0.38 -2.64 5.33
C GLY A 75 1.60 -2.15 4.57
N LYS A 76 1.55 -0.92 4.03
CA LYS A 76 2.72 -0.33 3.34
C LYS A 76 3.90 -0.09 4.27
N MET A 77 3.64 0.38 5.49
CA MET A 77 4.67 0.59 6.51
C MET A 77 5.33 -0.74 6.94
N ASN A 78 4.53 -1.78 7.15
CA ASN A 78 4.98 -3.08 7.59
C ASN A 78 5.87 -3.75 6.55
N THR A 79 5.51 -3.71 5.26
CA THR A 79 6.38 -4.21 4.17
C THR A 79 7.74 -3.50 4.16
N ARG A 80 7.76 -2.19 4.41
CA ARG A 80 8.99 -1.37 4.44
C ARG A 80 9.86 -1.62 5.66
N PHE A 81 9.27 -2.03 6.78
CA PHE A 81 10.02 -2.45 7.96
C PHE A 81 10.55 -3.87 7.81
N ALA A 82 9.74 -4.78 7.27
CA ALA A 82 10.11 -6.18 7.05
C ALA A 82 11.24 -6.32 6.02
N SER A 83 11.35 -5.42 5.05
CA SER A 83 12.43 -5.43 4.05
C SER A 83 13.81 -4.99 4.57
N ARG A 84 13.92 -4.56 5.84
CA ARG A 84 15.19 -4.13 6.44
C ARG A 84 15.79 -5.22 7.32
N LYS A 85 17.07 -5.56 7.10
CA LYS A 85 17.88 -6.29 8.08
C LYS A 85 18.48 -5.29 9.09
N GLY A 86 17.88 -5.21 10.28
CA GLY A 86 18.35 -4.31 11.37
C GLY A 86 18.09 -2.82 11.08
N ILE A 87 19.06 -1.94 11.41
CA ILE A 87 19.05 -0.50 11.07
C ILE A 87 19.46 -0.28 9.60
N GLY A 88 19.68 -1.36 8.84
CA GLY A 88 20.26 -1.34 7.49
C GLY A 88 19.37 -0.74 6.39
N LYS A 89 19.98 -0.64 5.20
CA LYS A 89 19.40 -0.10 3.97
C LYS A 89 18.23 -0.96 3.50
N GLU A 90 17.20 -0.30 2.96
CA GLU A 90 16.08 -0.97 2.30
C GLU A 90 16.59 -1.76 1.08
N MET A 91 16.18 -3.02 0.96
CA MET A 91 16.50 -3.88 -0.18
C MET A 91 15.27 -4.00 -1.07
N LEU A 92 15.35 -3.43 -2.28
CA LEU A 92 14.34 -3.57 -3.32
C LEU A 92 14.99 -4.18 -4.55
N GLY A 93 14.31 -5.16 -5.16
CA GLY A 93 14.67 -5.69 -6.46
C GLY A 93 13.94 -4.92 -7.56
N TYR A 94 14.67 -4.55 -8.60
CA TYR A 94 14.10 -3.95 -9.81
C TYR A 94 14.47 -4.86 -10.99
N PRO A 95 13.49 -5.47 -11.67
CA PRO A 95 13.76 -6.23 -12.89
C PRO A 95 14.46 -5.36 -13.93
N ILE A 96 15.47 -5.92 -14.61
CA ILE A 96 16.13 -5.26 -15.74
C ILE A 96 15.13 -5.22 -16.91
N GLY A 97 14.98 -4.07 -17.56
CA GLY A 97 13.93 -3.83 -18.56
C GLY A 97 12.65 -3.34 -17.90
N SER A 98 11.71 -4.24 -17.61
CA SER A 98 10.48 -3.91 -16.88
C SER A 98 9.84 -5.20 -16.32
N PHE A 99 8.72 -5.05 -15.60
CA PHE A 99 7.89 -6.21 -15.25
C PHE A 99 7.28 -6.93 -16.45
N LYS A 100 7.31 -6.33 -17.65
CA LYS A 100 6.81 -6.96 -18.88
C LYS A 100 7.51 -8.29 -19.15
N GLU A 101 8.84 -8.35 -19.06
CA GLU A 101 9.60 -9.59 -19.28
C GLU A 101 9.11 -10.71 -18.35
N PHE A 102 8.88 -10.38 -17.07
CA PHE A 102 8.35 -11.35 -16.12
C PHE A 102 6.95 -11.86 -16.51
N PHE A 103 6.05 -10.96 -16.91
CA PHE A 103 4.69 -11.34 -17.33
C PHE A 103 4.69 -12.13 -18.65
N ASP A 104 5.53 -11.76 -19.61
CA ASP A 104 5.67 -12.45 -20.89
C ASP A 104 6.11 -13.90 -20.66
N ARG A 105 7.16 -14.12 -19.86
CA ARG A 105 7.65 -15.47 -19.51
C ARG A 105 6.61 -16.31 -18.77
N LEU A 106 5.85 -15.69 -17.87
CA LEU A 106 4.76 -16.38 -17.17
C LEU A 106 3.66 -16.80 -18.15
N GLY A 107 3.29 -15.91 -19.08
CA GLY A 107 2.32 -16.19 -20.14
C GLY A 107 2.79 -17.31 -21.08
N GLU A 108 4.03 -17.24 -21.58
CA GLU A 108 4.65 -18.28 -22.41
C GLU A 108 4.61 -19.65 -21.71
N ARG A 109 4.95 -19.68 -20.42
CA ARG A 109 4.93 -20.91 -19.64
C ARG A 109 3.51 -21.47 -19.47
N ALA A 110 2.53 -20.63 -19.20
CA ALA A 110 1.13 -21.03 -19.08
C ALA A 110 0.60 -21.60 -20.41
N ILE A 111 0.89 -20.93 -21.54
CA ILE A 111 0.52 -21.38 -22.89
C ILE A 111 1.16 -22.74 -23.19
N SER A 112 2.45 -22.91 -22.85
CA SER A 112 3.14 -24.20 -23.03
C SER A 112 2.53 -25.35 -22.22
N GLN A 113 1.73 -25.05 -21.19
CA GLN A 113 1.00 -26.01 -20.36
C GLN A 113 -0.47 -26.16 -20.77
N GLY A 114 -0.86 -25.60 -21.93
CA GLY A 114 -2.21 -25.70 -22.47
C GLY A 114 -3.19 -24.62 -21.98
N THR A 115 -2.71 -23.55 -21.34
CA THR A 115 -3.56 -22.41 -20.99
C THR A 115 -3.82 -21.54 -22.22
N GLU A 116 -5.08 -21.20 -22.48
CA GLU A 116 -5.44 -20.18 -23.45
C GLU A 116 -5.48 -18.79 -22.79
N ILE A 117 -4.86 -17.80 -23.42
CA ILE A 117 -4.89 -16.41 -22.96
C ILE A 117 -5.54 -15.56 -24.05
N HIS A 118 -6.74 -15.06 -23.77
CA HIS A 118 -7.51 -14.20 -24.66
C HIS A 118 -7.33 -12.73 -24.25
N LEU A 119 -6.56 -11.98 -25.04
CA LEU A 119 -6.40 -10.53 -24.84
C LEU A 119 -7.57 -9.77 -25.47
N ASP A 120 -7.72 -8.49 -25.12
CA ASP A 120 -8.78 -7.61 -25.66
C ASP A 120 -10.22 -8.17 -25.53
N THR A 121 -10.41 -9.09 -24.60
CA THR A 121 -11.67 -9.81 -24.37
C THR A 121 -12.28 -9.33 -23.06
N SER A 122 -13.07 -8.26 -23.12
CA SER A 122 -13.72 -7.69 -21.94
C SER A 122 -14.84 -8.60 -21.45
N ILE A 123 -14.84 -8.92 -20.15
CA ILE A 123 -15.95 -9.58 -19.48
C ILE A 123 -16.94 -8.52 -18.99
N SER A 124 -18.15 -8.55 -19.55
CA SER A 124 -19.25 -7.66 -19.20
C SER A 124 -20.07 -8.14 -18.00
N LYS A 125 -20.11 -9.46 -17.75
CA LYS A 125 -20.93 -10.06 -16.70
C LYS A 125 -20.41 -11.42 -16.24
N ILE A 126 -20.50 -11.65 -14.93
CA ILE A 126 -20.28 -12.96 -14.32
C ILE A 126 -21.65 -13.58 -14.02
N ARG A 127 -21.90 -14.78 -14.54
CA ARG A 127 -23.15 -15.53 -14.30
C ARG A 127 -23.00 -16.40 -13.06
N THR A 128 -23.90 -16.25 -12.10
CA THR A 128 -23.93 -17.03 -10.86
C THR A 128 -25.27 -17.72 -10.67
N SER A 129 -25.26 -18.92 -10.10
CA SER A 129 -26.45 -19.69 -9.73
C SER A 129 -26.12 -20.60 -8.55
N HIS A 130 -27.04 -20.73 -7.59
CA HIS A 130 -26.86 -21.54 -6.37
C HIS A 130 -25.53 -21.24 -5.64
N ASN A 131 -25.19 -19.95 -5.47
CA ASN A 131 -23.93 -19.48 -4.88
C ASN A 131 -22.64 -20.01 -5.57
N LYS A 132 -22.72 -20.36 -6.86
CA LYS A 132 -21.57 -20.77 -7.69
C LYS A 132 -21.48 -19.95 -8.97
N VAL A 133 -20.26 -19.69 -9.42
CA VAL A 133 -19.98 -19.10 -10.74
C VAL A 133 -20.24 -20.18 -11.80
N GLN A 134 -21.08 -19.85 -12.78
CA GLN A 134 -21.47 -20.74 -13.87
C GLN A 134 -20.86 -20.31 -15.22
N GLY A 135 -20.40 -19.07 -15.33
CA GLY A 135 -19.77 -18.56 -16.55
C GLY A 135 -19.50 -17.06 -16.50
N MET A 136 -18.94 -16.57 -17.60
CA MET A 136 -18.64 -15.16 -17.83
C MET A 136 -18.93 -14.83 -19.30
N GLU A 137 -19.44 -13.63 -19.55
CA GLU A 137 -19.72 -13.04 -20.88
C GLU A 137 -19.30 -11.58 -20.90
#